data_AF-A0A7U2EW27-F1
#
_entry.id   AF-A0A7U2EW27-F1
#
_cell.length_a   1.000
_cell.length_b   1.000
_cell.length_c   1.000
_cell.angle_alpha   90.00
_cell.angle_beta   90.00
_cell.angle_gamma   90.00
#
_symmetry.space_group_name_H-M   'P 1'
#
loop_
_entity.id
_entity.type
_entity.pdbx_description
1 polymer ?
#
loop_
_entity_poly.entity_id
_entity_poly.type
_entity_poly.pdbx_seq_one_letter_code
_entity_poly.pdbx_strand_id
1 'polypeptide(L)'
;MSEQCLICFRYIFSTANTETLPPNHQIALSPDPTSHHKSTAMASLGDIKRQLSVLMDSIKTQGFKFEDAMPEEMQDHFQEMTALAEARAYITDMEARQKDLQAANVDLQVQLQAKQAEVDDQPTEFKALKVDLQQAGRHVDYWKDMLEHEERRANSFERKLAEAVRLQSVADDDARKISRLESQAKDYEAMAFKLLEENRRLADQYETEHDETLKLIEEKEDTATALRNYANKLEADAVQVDEHSEQVEDTLGSIIDTLEQQTQSAAEVANAKSAMFYSQRDFNDKLLSTLVSELTPLGRFYDQITGILGVYQNVIKDLTDPRSRTFYFPETLDSLLDGANDQLVVYQEVCHSVRNDPDIQRYGLAQEAVFARVDAIADVAARLSTNLHAFKADVSGYLDRLSNDSGACSRHESGLLTPTQSSASSRTSAFSFASLSKRFPLP
;
A
#
# COMPACT_ATOMS: atom_id res chain seq x y z
N MET A 1 11.67 57.86 -50.32
CA MET A 1 11.97 57.83 -51.76
C MET A 1 10.98 58.76 -52.45
N SER A 2 11.51 59.73 -53.21
CA SER A 2 10.85 60.59 -54.24
C SER A 2 9.59 61.36 -53.76
N GLU A 3 9.46 62.67 -53.86
CA GLU A 3 10.09 63.66 -54.73
C GLU A 3 9.92 65.05 -54.10
N GLN A 4 11.02 65.79 -54.04
CA GLN A 4 11.01 67.24 -53.96
C GLN A 4 10.60 67.78 -55.33
N CYS A 5 9.67 68.74 -55.39
CA CYS A 5 9.74 69.77 -56.41
C CYS A 5 8.90 71.01 -56.04
N LEU A 6 9.50 72.17 -56.34
CA LEU A 6 8.92 73.51 -56.43
C LEU A 6 8.92 74.38 -55.16
N ILE A 7 10.09 74.95 -54.88
CA ILE A 7 10.22 76.31 -54.35
C ILE A 7 10.81 77.19 -55.45
N CYS A 8 10.03 78.23 -55.79
CA CYS A 8 10.35 79.63 -56.09
C CYS A 8 11.72 79.99 -56.71
N PHE A 9 11.71 80.93 -57.67
CA PHE A 9 12.23 82.28 -57.40
C PHE A 9 11.82 83.27 -58.49
N ARG A 10 11.08 84.31 -58.07
CA ARG A 10 10.78 85.55 -58.78
C ARG A 10 11.42 86.67 -57.95
N TYR A 11 11.83 87.74 -58.62
CA TYR A 11 12.32 89.04 -58.11
C TYR A 11 13.84 89.26 -57.92
N ILE A 12 14.40 90.10 -58.81
CA ILE A 12 15.19 91.31 -58.49
C ILE A 12 14.79 92.34 -59.58
N PHE A 13 14.00 93.37 -59.28
CA PHE A 13 14.32 94.72 -58.78
C PHE A 13 14.79 95.74 -59.82
N SER A 14 14.26 96.94 -59.62
CA SER A 14 14.08 98.12 -60.48
C SER A 14 15.30 99.06 -60.55
N THR A 15 15.17 100.03 -61.49
CA THR A 15 15.74 101.41 -61.60
C THR A 15 16.82 101.56 -62.68
N ALA A 16 16.85 102.57 -63.56
CA ALA A 16 16.28 103.93 -63.54
C ALA A 16 16.15 104.56 -64.96
N ASN A 17 15.28 105.58 -65.10
CA ASN A 17 15.41 106.92 -65.75
C ASN A 17 16.23 107.06 -67.07
N THR A 18 15.94 107.92 -68.06
CA THR A 18 15.08 109.11 -68.30
C THR A 18 15.32 109.54 -69.77
N GLU A 19 14.60 110.58 -70.23
CA GLU A 19 14.80 111.41 -71.45
C GLU A 19 13.94 111.05 -72.68
N THR A 20 13.26 111.94 -73.42
CA THR A 20 12.98 113.40 -73.36
C THR A 20 11.95 113.67 -74.49
N LEU A 21 10.95 114.52 -74.24
CA LEU A 21 10.19 115.28 -75.26
C LEU A 21 11.02 116.50 -75.70
N PRO A 22 10.73 117.17 -76.86
CA PRO A 22 9.95 118.42 -76.79
C PRO A 22 9.10 118.78 -78.06
N PRO A 23 8.34 119.91 -78.03
CA PRO A 23 7.10 120.14 -78.81
C PRO A 23 7.13 121.33 -79.81
N ASN A 24 5.98 121.52 -80.51
CA ASN A 24 5.32 122.75 -81.04
C ASN A 24 6.10 124.02 -81.49
N HIS A 25 5.74 124.53 -82.68
CA HIS A 25 5.51 125.94 -83.04
C HIS A 25 4.41 126.00 -84.12
N GLN A 26 3.23 126.61 -83.91
CA GLN A 26 2.84 128.04 -83.95
C GLN A 26 2.55 128.64 -85.33
N ILE A 27 1.49 129.47 -85.32
CA ILE A 27 0.65 130.07 -86.36
C ILE A 27 1.19 131.45 -86.81
N ALA A 28 0.97 131.84 -88.07
CA ALA A 28 0.65 133.22 -88.52
C ALA A 28 0.11 133.20 -89.98
N LEU A 29 -1.19 133.45 -90.22
CA LEU A 29 -1.81 134.72 -90.65
C LEU A 29 -1.41 135.17 -92.08
N SER A 30 -2.25 134.91 -93.10
CA SER A 30 -3.31 135.79 -93.66
C SER A 30 -2.85 136.52 -94.95
N PRO A 31 -3.72 137.05 -95.85
CA PRO A 31 -5.15 136.83 -96.08
C PRO A 31 -5.54 136.61 -97.58
N ASP A 32 -6.80 136.27 -97.80
CA ASP A 32 -7.66 136.44 -99.01
C ASP A 32 -7.54 137.86 -99.66
N PRO A 33 -8.01 138.19 -100.90
CA PRO A 33 -9.15 137.59 -101.62
C PRO A 33 -9.13 137.61 -103.19
N THR A 34 -10.13 136.95 -103.79
CA THR A 34 -10.93 137.34 -104.98
C THR A 34 -10.32 137.85 -106.30
N SER A 35 -10.75 137.14 -107.36
CA SER A 35 -11.49 137.66 -108.54
C SER A 35 -10.79 137.90 -109.87
N HIS A 36 -11.48 137.33 -110.87
CA HIS A 36 -11.28 137.31 -112.30
C HIS A 36 -11.47 138.66 -113.02
N HIS A 37 -10.83 138.73 -114.19
CA HIS A 37 -11.30 139.36 -115.43
C HIS A 37 -11.97 140.74 -115.36
N LYS A 38 -11.16 141.78 -115.62
CA LYS A 38 -11.63 142.96 -116.35
C LYS A 38 -11.54 142.70 -117.86
N SER A 39 -12.63 142.19 -118.44
CA SER A 39 -12.99 142.49 -119.83
C SER A 39 -14.00 143.63 -119.79
N THR A 40 -13.58 144.84 -120.14
CA THR A 40 -14.50 145.98 -120.26
C THR A 40 -15.31 145.83 -121.54
N ALA A 41 -16.61 145.66 -121.32
CA ALA A 41 -17.68 145.71 -122.29
C ALA A 41 -17.75 147.05 -123.02
N MET A 42 -18.18 146.96 -124.27
CA MET A 42 -18.80 148.03 -125.03
C MET A 42 -20.03 148.57 -124.27
N ALA A 43 -20.14 149.91 -124.18
CA ALA A 43 -21.30 150.76 -123.82
C ALA A 43 -22.12 150.43 -122.55
N SER A 44 -22.40 151.44 -121.71
CA SER A 44 -22.98 151.25 -120.37
C SER A 44 -24.47 150.81 -120.35
N LEU A 45 -24.80 149.88 -119.45
CA LEU A 45 -26.16 149.36 -119.18
C LEU A 45 -27.17 150.46 -118.76
N GLY A 46 -26.67 151.57 -118.20
CA GLY A 46 -27.50 152.73 -117.83
C GLY A 46 -28.04 153.49 -119.04
N ASP A 47 -27.32 153.46 -120.17
CA ASP A 47 -27.71 154.13 -121.42
C ASP A 47 -28.73 153.28 -122.21
N ILE A 48 -28.59 151.96 -122.19
CA ILE A 48 -29.56 151.01 -122.75
C ILE A 48 -30.88 151.06 -121.97
N LYS A 49 -30.84 151.15 -120.63
CA LYS A 49 -32.05 151.28 -119.78
C LYS A 49 -32.79 152.60 -120.01
N ARG A 50 -32.07 153.67 -120.39
CA ARG A 50 -32.65 154.97 -120.76
C ARG A 50 -33.28 154.94 -122.16
N GLN A 51 -32.64 154.30 -123.15
CA GLN A 51 -33.22 154.11 -124.48
C GLN A 51 -34.43 153.16 -124.45
N LEU A 52 -34.39 152.09 -123.63
CA LEU A 52 -35.52 151.18 -123.45
C LEU A 52 -36.68 151.84 -122.69
N SER A 53 -36.41 152.76 -121.74
CA SER A 53 -37.46 153.54 -121.08
C SER A 53 -38.12 154.55 -122.02
N VAL A 54 -37.34 155.21 -122.92
CA VAL A 54 -37.89 156.11 -123.94
C VAL A 54 -38.71 155.34 -124.98
N LEU A 55 -38.32 154.12 -125.34
CA LEU A 55 -39.10 153.23 -126.21
C LEU A 55 -40.35 152.67 -125.51
N MET A 56 -40.26 152.28 -124.23
CA MET A 56 -41.40 151.86 -123.40
C MET A 56 -42.42 152.98 -123.20
N ASP A 57 -41.98 154.24 -123.05
CA ASP A 57 -42.87 155.39 -122.96
C ASP A 57 -43.53 155.68 -124.32
N SER A 58 -42.82 155.50 -125.45
CA SER A 58 -43.41 155.64 -126.79
C SER A 58 -44.44 154.54 -127.12
N ILE A 59 -44.24 153.31 -126.63
CA ILE A 59 -45.16 152.17 -126.81
C ILE A 59 -46.38 152.31 -125.89
N LYS A 60 -46.21 152.80 -124.65
CA LYS A 60 -47.34 153.13 -123.75
C LYS A 60 -48.23 154.24 -124.29
N THR A 61 -47.70 155.22 -125.03
CA THR A 61 -48.53 156.26 -125.68
C THR A 61 -49.36 155.77 -126.87
N GLN A 62 -49.09 154.57 -127.41
CA GLN A 62 -49.82 153.98 -128.54
C GLN A 62 -50.72 152.79 -128.14
N GLY A 63 -50.83 152.45 -126.85
CA GLY A 63 -51.85 151.52 -126.36
C GLY A 63 -51.64 150.04 -126.66
N PHE A 64 -50.44 149.61 -127.06
CA PHE A 64 -50.12 148.19 -127.25
C PHE A 64 -49.72 147.52 -125.92
N LYS A 65 -50.16 146.27 -125.68
CA LYS A 65 -49.79 145.46 -124.51
C LYS A 65 -48.53 144.63 -124.77
N PHE A 66 -47.74 144.43 -123.72
CA PHE A 66 -46.42 143.76 -123.75
C PHE A 66 -46.49 142.28 -124.19
N GLU A 67 -47.66 141.66 -124.05
CA GLU A 67 -47.91 140.26 -124.41
C GLU A 67 -48.06 140.04 -125.94
N ASP A 68 -48.46 141.07 -126.70
CA ASP A 68 -48.75 140.97 -128.14
C ASP A 68 -47.51 141.22 -129.05
N ALA A 69 -46.37 141.56 -128.44
CA ALA A 69 -45.09 141.81 -129.13
C ALA A 69 -44.04 140.74 -128.82
N MET A 70 -44.44 139.65 -128.18
CA MET A 70 -43.54 138.59 -127.71
C MET A 70 -43.56 137.40 -128.67
N PRO A 71 -42.41 137.03 -129.25
CA PRO A 71 -42.22 135.72 -129.86
C PRO A 71 -42.35 134.62 -128.80
N GLU A 72 -42.93 133.47 -129.15
CA GLU A 72 -43.09 132.29 -128.29
C GLU A 72 -41.79 131.87 -127.58
N GLU A 73 -40.63 132.23 -128.15
CA GLU A 73 -39.28 131.93 -127.62
C GLU A 73 -38.97 132.58 -126.25
N MET A 74 -39.73 133.60 -125.83
CA MET A 74 -39.45 134.36 -124.60
C MET A 74 -40.18 133.84 -123.35
N GLN A 75 -41.08 132.85 -123.48
CA GLN A 75 -41.84 132.31 -122.35
C GLN A 75 -41.02 131.37 -121.46
N ASP A 76 -40.13 130.57 -122.05
CA ASP A 76 -39.24 129.65 -121.32
C ASP A 76 -38.25 130.39 -120.40
N HIS A 77 -37.80 131.59 -120.80
CA HIS A 77 -36.80 132.34 -120.06
C HIS A 77 -37.33 132.94 -118.74
N PHE A 78 -38.63 133.20 -118.65
CA PHE A 78 -39.25 133.67 -117.41
C PHE A 78 -39.46 132.54 -116.39
N GLN A 79 -39.71 131.31 -116.85
CA GLN A 79 -39.77 130.14 -115.94
C GLN A 79 -38.40 129.86 -115.32
N GLU A 80 -37.32 129.98 -116.10
CA GLU A 80 -35.93 129.88 -115.61
C GLU A 80 -35.60 130.94 -114.55
N MET A 81 -36.06 132.18 -114.73
CA MET A 81 -35.86 133.27 -113.77
C MET A 81 -36.55 133.03 -112.42
N THR A 82 -37.76 132.44 -112.42
CA THR A 82 -38.44 132.05 -111.17
C THR A 82 -37.74 130.90 -110.46
N ALA A 83 -37.28 129.87 -111.19
CA ALA A 83 -36.51 128.77 -110.62
C ALA A 83 -35.19 129.25 -110.00
N LEU A 84 -34.56 130.27 -110.60
CA LEU A 84 -33.31 130.86 -110.10
C LEU A 84 -33.53 131.68 -108.82
N ALA A 85 -34.71 132.31 -108.65
CA ALA A 85 -35.07 133.02 -107.43
C ALA A 85 -35.30 132.06 -106.24
N GLU A 86 -36.00 130.95 -106.47
CA GLU A 86 -36.21 129.91 -105.45
C GLU A 86 -34.89 129.24 -105.03
N ALA A 87 -34.01 128.94 -105.99
CA ALA A 87 -32.69 128.38 -105.70
C ALA A 87 -31.83 129.33 -104.83
N ARG A 88 -31.91 130.65 -105.06
CA ARG A 88 -31.20 131.64 -104.22
C ARG A 88 -31.75 131.70 -102.80
N ALA A 89 -33.06 131.62 -102.62
CA ALA A 89 -33.67 131.58 -101.29
C ALA A 89 -33.26 130.33 -100.50
N TYR A 90 -33.18 129.17 -101.16
CA TYR A 90 -32.71 127.92 -100.54
C TYR A 90 -31.24 128.00 -100.11
N ILE A 91 -30.37 128.60 -100.93
CA ILE A 91 -28.95 128.77 -100.59
C ILE A 91 -28.80 129.64 -99.33
N THR A 92 -29.53 130.75 -99.23
CA THR A 92 -29.46 131.62 -98.04
C THR A 92 -29.94 130.93 -96.77
N ASP A 93 -30.94 130.06 -96.84
CA ASP A 93 -31.43 129.28 -95.70
C ASP A 93 -30.40 128.21 -95.25
N MET A 94 -29.75 127.54 -96.21
CA MET A 94 -28.67 126.60 -95.91
C MET A 94 -27.43 127.28 -95.32
N GLU A 95 -27.07 128.48 -95.80
CA GLU A 95 -25.97 129.27 -95.24
C GLU A 95 -26.26 129.71 -93.80
N ALA A 96 -27.49 130.13 -93.50
CA ALA A 96 -27.91 130.45 -92.13
C ALA A 96 -27.81 129.22 -91.22
N ARG A 97 -28.33 128.08 -91.67
CA ARG A 97 -28.28 126.82 -90.90
C ARG A 97 -26.86 126.31 -90.69
N GLN A 98 -25.98 126.48 -91.68
CA GLN A 98 -24.57 126.14 -91.56
C GLN A 98 -23.85 127.02 -90.52
N LYS A 99 -24.22 128.31 -90.45
CA LYS A 99 -23.68 129.23 -89.45
C LYS A 99 -24.13 128.88 -88.04
N ASP A 100 -25.40 128.51 -87.86
CA ASP A 100 -25.93 128.06 -86.57
C ASP A 100 -25.28 126.75 -86.10
N LEU A 101 -25.07 125.80 -87.02
CA LEU A 101 -24.36 124.55 -86.72
C LEU A 101 -22.89 124.80 -86.35
N GLN A 102 -22.21 125.73 -87.01
CA GLN A 102 -20.85 126.11 -86.63
C GLN A 102 -20.82 126.73 -85.23
N ALA A 103 -21.77 127.59 -84.88
CA ALA A 103 -21.86 128.17 -83.54
C ALA A 103 -22.10 127.11 -82.45
N ALA A 104 -23.02 126.16 -82.69
CA ALA A 104 -23.29 125.07 -81.76
C ALA A 104 -22.09 124.14 -81.57
N ASN A 105 -21.32 123.88 -82.63
CA ASN A 105 -20.12 123.04 -82.55
C ASN A 105 -19.03 123.70 -81.72
N VAL A 106 -18.84 125.02 -81.88
CA VAL A 106 -17.92 125.80 -81.04
C VAL A 106 -18.34 125.76 -79.57
N ASP A 107 -19.63 125.92 -79.26
CA ASP A 107 -20.11 125.89 -77.87
C ASP A 107 -19.91 124.50 -77.21
N LEU A 108 -20.21 123.42 -77.93
CA LEU A 108 -19.94 122.04 -77.48
C LEU A 108 -18.46 121.80 -77.21
N GLN A 109 -17.58 122.33 -78.05
CA GLN A 109 -16.13 122.19 -77.90
C GLN A 109 -15.62 122.92 -76.64
N VAL A 110 -16.21 124.08 -76.32
CA VAL A 110 -15.92 124.81 -75.08
C VAL A 110 -16.37 124.03 -73.84
N GLN A 111 -17.57 123.43 -73.86
CA GLN A 111 -18.06 122.62 -72.73
C GLN A 111 -17.20 121.38 -72.47
N LEU A 112 -16.73 120.71 -73.53
CA LEU A 112 -15.83 119.56 -73.42
C LEU A 112 -14.49 119.95 -72.79
N GLN A 113 -13.92 121.07 -73.22
CA GLN A 113 -12.68 121.58 -72.63
C GLN A 113 -12.86 121.98 -71.16
N ALA A 114 -14.00 122.57 -70.80
CA ALA A 114 -14.31 122.92 -69.41
C ALA A 114 -14.41 121.69 -68.50
N LYS A 115 -15.07 120.61 -68.97
CA LYS A 115 -15.16 119.35 -68.20
C LYS A 115 -13.84 118.59 -68.12
N GLN A 116 -13.03 118.65 -69.17
CA GLN A 116 -11.68 118.09 -69.14
C GLN A 116 -10.79 118.85 -68.13
N ALA A 117 -10.90 120.18 -68.08
CA ALA A 117 -10.21 120.99 -67.07
C ALA A 117 -10.65 120.66 -65.63
N GLU A 118 -11.93 120.39 -65.39
CA GLU A 118 -12.45 119.99 -64.07
C GLU A 118 -11.92 118.60 -63.60
N VAL A 119 -11.60 117.70 -64.54
CA VAL A 119 -10.98 116.40 -64.25
C VAL A 119 -9.47 116.54 -64.02
N ASP A 120 -8.80 117.38 -64.80
CA ASP A 120 -7.36 117.61 -64.68
C ASP A 120 -7.04 118.40 -63.38
N ASP A 121 -7.91 119.35 -63.02
CA ASP A 121 -7.89 120.15 -61.80
C ASP A 121 -8.61 119.48 -60.62
N GLN A 122 -8.53 118.14 -60.55
CA GLN A 122 -8.89 117.42 -59.32
C GLN A 122 -7.98 117.90 -58.17
N PRO A 123 -8.54 118.26 -57.00
CA PRO A 123 -7.76 118.71 -55.86
C PRO A 123 -6.64 117.72 -55.54
N THR A 124 -5.43 118.24 -55.31
CA THR A 124 -4.25 117.45 -54.94
C THR A 124 -4.52 116.52 -53.76
N GLU A 125 -5.40 116.92 -52.84
CA GLU A 125 -5.87 116.12 -51.70
C GLU A 125 -6.57 114.82 -52.11
N PHE A 126 -7.38 114.80 -53.18
CA PHE A 126 -8.05 113.58 -53.64
C PHE A 126 -7.07 112.58 -54.26
N LYS A 127 -6.08 113.08 -55.01
CA LYS A 127 -4.99 112.25 -55.56
C LYS A 127 -4.13 111.67 -54.42
N ALA A 128 -3.82 112.47 -53.40
CA ALA A 128 -3.12 112.01 -52.20
C ALA A 128 -3.92 110.93 -51.44
N LEU A 129 -5.21 111.17 -51.18
CA LEU A 129 -6.08 110.22 -50.49
C LEU A 129 -6.20 108.87 -51.22
N LYS A 130 -6.22 108.87 -52.56
CA LYS A 130 -6.24 107.64 -53.36
C LYS A 130 -4.95 106.83 -53.19
N VAL A 131 -3.80 107.50 -53.14
CA VAL A 131 -2.51 106.86 -52.87
C VAL A 131 -2.45 106.33 -51.44
N ASP A 132 -2.91 107.11 -50.46
CA ASP A 132 -2.95 106.69 -49.06
C ASP A 132 -3.87 105.48 -48.87
N LEU A 133 -5.02 105.44 -49.53
CA LEU A 133 -5.92 104.27 -49.52
C LEU A 133 -5.26 103.04 -50.14
N GLN A 134 -4.53 103.20 -51.25
CA GLN A 134 -3.76 102.10 -51.84
C GLN A 134 -2.63 101.62 -50.92
N GLN A 135 -1.93 102.53 -50.25
CA GLN A 135 -0.89 102.17 -49.28
C GLN A 135 -1.50 101.46 -48.07
N ALA A 136 -2.62 101.96 -47.53
CA ALA A 136 -3.38 101.31 -46.46
C ALA A 136 -3.86 99.92 -46.87
N GLY A 137 -4.36 99.75 -48.10
CA GLY A 137 -4.71 98.44 -48.66
C GLY A 137 -3.53 97.47 -48.69
N ARG A 138 -2.38 97.92 -49.19
CA ARG A 138 -1.14 97.10 -49.18
C ARG A 138 -0.67 96.76 -47.77
N HIS A 139 -0.80 97.68 -46.82
CA HIS A 139 -0.46 97.42 -45.42
C HIS A 139 -1.41 96.37 -44.80
N VAL A 140 -2.71 96.46 -45.08
CA VAL A 140 -3.69 95.45 -44.64
C VAL A 140 -3.35 94.08 -45.21
N ASP A 141 -3.02 93.98 -46.50
CA ASP A 141 -2.66 92.71 -47.14
C ASP A 141 -1.37 92.13 -46.55
N TYR A 142 -0.35 92.96 -46.33
CA TYR A 142 0.88 92.54 -45.66
C TYR A 142 0.63 91.96 -44.26
N TRP A 143 -0.19 92.64 -43.45
CA TRP A 143 -0.50 92.16 -42.10
C TRP A 143 -1.35 90.89 -42.10
N LYS A 144 -2.24 90.72 -43.09
CA LYS A 144 -2.98 89.46 -43.28
C LYS A 144 -2.03 88.30 -43.60
N ASP A 145 -1.12 88.49 -44.55
CA ASP A 145 -0.13 87.46 -44.91
C ASP A 145 0.75 87.07 -43.72
N MET A 146 1.18 88.06 -42.93
CA MET A 146 1.95 87.82 -41.70
C MET A 146 1.13 87.07 -40.65
N LEU A 147 -0.14 87.44 -40.44
CA LEU A 147 -1.02 86.75 -39.51
C LEU A 147 -1.21 85.29 -39.93
N GLU A 148 -1.53 85.03 -41.21
CA GLU A 148 -1.69 83.67 -41.72
C GLU A 148 -0.40 82.84 -41.59
N HIS A 149 0.76 83.44 -41.82
CA HIS A 149 2.05 82.76 -41.66
C HIS A 149 2.27 82.36 -40.19
N GLU A 150 2.04 83.27 -39.25
CA GLU A 150 2.20 82.98 -37.83
C GLU A 150 1.13 82.01 -37.31
N GLU A 151 -0.11 82.07 -37.79
CA GLU A 151 -1.15 81.08 -37.49
C GLU A 151 -0.76 79.69 -38.00
N ARG A 152 -0.26 79.58 -39.24
CA ARG A 152 0.25 78.31 -39.78
C ARG A 152 1.40 77.75 -38.93
N ARG A 153 2.30 78.62 -38.47
CA ARG A 153 3.41 78.25 -37.61
C ARG A 153 2.95 77.83 -36.21
N ALA A 154 2.05 78.56 -35.58
CA ALA A 154 1.44 78.22 -34.29
C ALA A 154 0.72 76.86 -34.38
N ASN A 155 -0.12 76.67 -35.40
CA ASN A 155 -0.80 75.39 -35.67
C ASN A 155 0.18 74.23 -35.92
N SER A 156 1.37 74.50 -36.47
CA SER A 156 2.41 73.47 -36.59
C SER A 156 3.02 73.12 -35.24
N PHE A 157 3.29 74.11 -34.39
CA PHE A 157 3.81 73.86 -33.05
C PHE A 157 2.79 73.18 -32.13
N GLU A 158 1.52 73.57 -32.18
CA GLU A 158 0.45 72.90 -31.43
C GLU A 158 0.33 71.42 -31.81
N ARG A 159 0.36 71.11 -33.11
CA ARG A 159 0.36 69.72 -33.59
C ARG A 159 1.56 68.93 -33.08
N LYS A 160 2.77 69.51 -33.16
CA LYS A 160 4.00 68.86 -32.66
C LYS A 160 3.96 68.66 -31.14
N LEU A 161 3.43 69.61 -30.39
CA LEU A 161 3.27 69.51 -28.94
C LEU A 161 2.26 68.42 -28.59
N ALA A 162 1.11 68.38 -29.25
CA ALA A 162 0.10 67.34 -29.05
C ALA A 162 0.67 65.93 -29.35
N GLU A 163 1.45 65.80 -30.43
CA GLU A 163 2.14 64.56 -30.76
C GLU A 163 3.18 64.17 -29.70
N ALA A 164 4.00 65.12 -29.24
CA ALA A 164 5.00 64.88 -28.19
C ALA A 164 4.35 64.47 -26.86
N VAL A 165 3.25 65.13 -26.46
CA VAL A 165 2.48 64.77 -25.26
C VAL A 165 1.89 63.35 -25.39
N ARG A 166 1.37 62.99 -26.56
CA ARG A 166 0.86 61.63 -26.81
C ARG A 166 1.97 60.58 -26.73
N LEU A 167 3.15 60.88 -27.29
CA LEU A 167 4.30 59.98 -27.19
C LEU A 167 4.79 59.84 -25.74
N GLN A 168 4.81 60.94 -24.98
CA GLN A 168 5.16 60.92 -23.56
C GLN A 168 4.18 60.05 -22.76
N SER A 169 2.86 60.18 -22.98
CA SER A 169 1.89 59.36 -22.26
C SER A 169 2.04 57.86 -22.55
N VAL A 170 2.33 57.50 -23.81
CA VAL A 170 2.62 56.11 -24.19
C VAL A 170 3.90 55.61 -23.49
N ALA A 171 4.96 56.43 -23.48
CA ALA A 171 6.21 56.08 -22.80
C ALA A 171 6.03 55.91 -21.28
N ASP A 172 5.22 56.77 -20.65
CA ASP A 172 4.91 56.67 -19.22
C ASP A 172 4.10 55.40 -18.89
N ASP A 173 3.14 55.04 -19.75
CA ASP A 173 2.36 53.80 -19.60
C ASP A 173 3.23 52.55 -19.79
N ASP A 174 4.14 52.57 -20.76
CA ASP A 174 5.12 51.49 -20.98
C ASP A 174 6.10 51.40 -19.81
N ALA A 175 6.60 52.51 -19.27
CA ALA A 175 7.47 52.52 -18.09
C ALA A 175 6.77 51.93 -16.85
N ARG A 176 5.49 52.27 -16.63
CA ARG A 176 4.67 51.67 -15.57
C ARG A 176 4.45 50.18 -15.79
N LYS A 177 4.30 49.74 -17.04
CA LYS A 177 4.17 48.31 -17.37
C LYS A 177 5.48 47.56 -17.10
N ILE A 178 6.62 48.11 -17.52
CA ILE A 178 7.95 47.55 -17.28
C ILE A 178 8.19 47.41 -15.77
N SER A 179 7.96 48.45 -14.98
CA SER A 179 8.15 48.41 -13.52
C SER A 179 7.29 47.34 -12.84
N ARG A 180 6.05 47.14 -13.29
CA ARG A 180 5.18 46.05 -12.79
C ARG A 180 5.74 44.67 -13.14
N LEU A 181 6.18 44.47 -14.37
CA LEU A 181 6.76 43.20 -14.83
C LEU A 181 8.07 42.89 -14.13
N GLU A 182 8.92 43.88 -13.89
CA GLU A 182 10.16 43.73 -13.11
C GLU A 182 9.90 43.31 -11.66
N SER A 183 8.87 43.91 -11.02
CA SER A 183 8.45 43.49 -9.68
C SER A 183 7.98 42.03 -9.68
N GLN A 184 7.12 41.65 -10.62
CA GLN A 184 6.63 40.28 -10.75
C GLN A 184 7.77 39.28 -11.02
N ALA A 185 8.73 39.64 -11.87
CA ALA A 185 9.90 38.80 -12.14
C ALA A 185 10.73 38.55 -10.88
N LYS A 186 10.98 39.60 -10.08
CA LYS A 186 11.67 39.47 -8.78
C LYS A 186 10.90 38.59 -7.80
N ASP A 187 9.58 38.73 -7.74
CA ASP A 187 8.74 37.90 -6.88
C ASP A 187 8.82 36.41 -7.29
N TYR A 188 8.77 36.13 -8.59
CA TYR A 188 8.92 34.76 -9.10
C TYR A 188 10.32 34.19 -8.90
N GLU A 189 11.36 34.99 -9.05
CA GLU A 189 12.74 34.57 -8.77
C GLU A 189 12.92 34.23 -7.28
N ALA A 190 12.40 35.07 -6.39
CA ALA A 190 12.42 34.82 -4.94
C ALA A 190 11.63 33.56 -4.58
N MET A 191 10.48 33.32 -5.21
CA MET A 191 9.69 32.10 -5.03
C MET A 191 10.43 30.86 -5.53
N ALA A 192 11.06 30.94 -6.70
CA ALA A 192 11.85 29.85 -7.27
C ALA A 192 13.02 29.48 -6.35
N PHE A 193 13.72 30.47 -5.80
CA PHE A 193 14.81 30.24 -4.84
C PHE A 193 14.31 29.51 -3.58
N LYS A 194 13.18 29.95 -3.00
CA LYS A 194 12.58 29.27 -1.84
C LYS A 194 12.23 27.81 -2.14
N LEU A 195 11.61 27.56 -3.29
CA LEU A 195 11.24 26.19 -3.70
C LEU A 195 12.48 25.32 -3.93
N LEU A 196 13.56 25.86 -4.48
CA LEU A 196 14.82 25.13 -4.65
C LEU A 196 15.46 24.80 -3.30
N GLU A 197 15.43 25.73 -2.35
CA GLU A 197 15.94 25.50 -1.00
C GLU A 197 15.11 24.47 -0.24
N GLU A 198 13.78 24.53 -0.34
CA GLU A 198 12.88 23.51 0.21
C GLU A 198 13.09 22.14 -0.43
N ASN A 199 13.26 22.08 -1.75
CA ASN A 199 13.51 20.83 -2.47
C ASN A 199 14.84 20.20 -2.04
N ARG A 200 15.90 21.02 -1.92
CA ARG A 200 17.19 20.57 -1.41
C ARG A 200 17.09 20.04 0.02
N ARG A 201 16.41 20.78 0.91
CA ARG A 201 16.19 20.35 2.30
C ARG A 201 15.44 19.02 2.36
N LEU A 202 14.41 18.85 1.52
CA LEU A 202 13.67 17.60 1.44
C LEU A 202 14.55 16.46 0.90
N ALA A 203 15.34 16.71 -0.14
CA ALA A 203 16.27 15.72 -0.68
C ALA A 203 17.28 15.25 0.37
N ASP A 204 17.88 16.18 1.13
CA ASP A 204 18.79 15.86 2.23
C ASP A 204 18.08 15.02 3.31
N GLN A 205 16.83 15.34 3.65
CA GLN A 205 16.03 14.55 4.59
C GLN A 205 15.76 13.13 4.09
N TYR A 206 15.35 12.99 2.83
CA TYR A 206 15.13 11.68 2.21
C TYR A 206 16.40 10.83 2.19
N GLU A 207 17.56 11.43 1.90
CA GLU A 207 18.84 10.73 1.91
C GLU A 207 19.17 10.23 3.33
N THR A 208 18.99 11.07 4.36
CA THR A 208 19.22 10.65 5.75
C THR A 208 18.27 9.53 6.20
N GLU A 209 16.97 9.62 5.88
CA GLU A 209 15.99 8.57 6.21
C GLU A 209 16.29 7.28 5.44
N HIS A 210 16.77 7.39 4.20
CA HIS A 210 17.16 6.23 3.40
C HIS A 210 18.37 5.51 4.01
N ASP A 211 19.40 6.26 4.42
CA ASP A 211 20.59 5.71 5.09
C ASP A 211 20.24 5.05 6.43
N GLU A 212 19.36 5.66 7.22
CA GLU A 212 18.85 5.07 8.47
C GLU A 212 18.06 3.78 8.21
N THR A 213 17.24 3.77 7.16
CA THR A 213 16.48 2.58 6.76
C THR A 213 17.40 1.46 6.30
N LEU A 214 18.44 1.76 5.52
CA LEU A 214 19.44 0.78 5.08
C LEU A 214 20.17 0.15 6.27
N LYS A 215 20.62 0.97 7.24
CA LYS A 215 21.24 0.45 8.47
C LYS A 215 20.30 -0.45 9.26
N LEU A 216 19.03 -0.06 9.38
CA LEU A 216 18.04 -0.88 10.06
C LEU A 216 17.81 -2.21 9.32
N ILE A 217 17.79 -2.21 7.99
CA ILE A 217 17.69 -3.44 7.20
C ILE A 217 18.89 -4.34 7.46
N GLU A 218 20.12 -3.81 7.40
CA GLU A 218 21.34 -4.57 7.69
C GLU A 218 21.30 -5.18 9.11
N GLU A 219 20.94 -4.40 10.14
CA GLU A 219 20.79 -4.91 11.51
C GLU A 219 19.73 -6.01 11.59
N LYS A 220 18.61 -5.88 10.88
CA LYS A 220 17.56 -6.91 10.86
C LYS A 220 18.02 -8.17 10.13
N GLU A 221 18.74 -8.05 9.02
CA GLU A 221 19.32 -9.19 8.31
C GLU A 221 20.35 -9.93 9.18
N ASP A 222 21.21 -9.22 9.91
CA ASP A 222 22.14 -9.79 10.87
C ASP A 222 21.41 -10.55 11.99
N THR A 223 20.35 -9.98 12.56
CA THR A 223 19.55 -10.68 13.58
C THR A 223 18.84 -11.92 13.01
N ALA A 224 18.33 -11.84 11.77
CA ALA A 224 17.66 -12.95 11.12
C ALA A 224 18.63 -14.10 10.80
N THR A 225 19.84 -13.79 10.35
CA THR A 225 20.89 -14.80 10.10
C THR A 225 21.34 -15.45 11.41
N ALA A 226 21.52 -14.68 12.50
CA ALA A 226 21.84 -15.23 13.82
C ALA A 226 20.74 -16.17 14.34
N LEU A 227 19.47 -15.78 14.24
CA LEU A 227 18.33 -16.61 14.63
C LEU A 227 18.23 -17.88 13.78
N ARG A 228 18.49 -17.80 12.48
CA ARG A 228 18.52 -18.96 11.59
C ARG A 228 19.62 -19.95 11.98
N ASN A 229 20.82 -19.44 12.26
CA ASN A 229 21.93 -20.28 12.73
C ASN A 229 21.61 -20.95 14.08
N TYR A 230 20.95 -20.22 14.99
CA TYR A 230 20.50 -20.78 16.26
C TYR A 230 19.43 -21.87 16.07
N ALA A 231 18.44 -21.65 15.19
CA ALA A 231 17.42 -22.64 14.87
C ALA A 231 18.02 -23.92 14.27
N ASN A 232 18.94 -23.78 13.30
CA ASN A 232 19.65 -24.93 12.73
C ASN A 232 20.44 -25.72 13.79
N LYS A 233 21.04 -25.03 14.77
CA LYS A 233 21.73 -25.69 15.89
C LYS A 233 20.74 -26.46 16.76
N LEU A 234 19.60 -25.86 17.10
CA LEU A 234 18.57 -26.52 17.91
C LEU A 234 17.99 -27.75 17.19
N GLU A 235 17.82 -27.69 15.88
CA GLU A 235 17.37 -28.81 15.06
C GLU A 235 18.41 -29.95 15.06
N ALA A 236 19.71 -29.62 14.92
CA ALA A 236 20.78 -30.62 15.05
C ALA A 236 20.83 -31.24 16.45
N ASP A 237 20.68 -30.45 17.50
CA ASP A 237 20.63 -30.93 18.89
C ASP A 237 19.39 -31.85 19.10
N ALA A 238 18.24 -31.52 18.51
CA ALA A 238 17.03 -32.36 18.58
C ALA A 238 17.22 -33.72 17.91
N VAL A 239 17.85 -33.75 16.72
CA VAL A 239 18.18 -35.01 16.03
C VAL A 239 19.11 -35.87 16.90
N GLN A 240 20.11 -35.28 17.55
CA GLN A 240 20.98 -36.03 18.48
C GLN A 240 20.23 -36.59 19.68
N VAL A 241 19.28 -35.84 20.24
CA VAL A 241 18.45 -36.32 21.36
C VAL A 241 17.58 -37.50 20.91
N ASP A 242 16.98 -37.44 19.73
CA ASP A 242 16.17 -38.53 19.18
C ASP A 242 17.03 -39.79 18.94
N GLU A 243 18.23 -39.64 18.34
CA GLU A 243 19.19 -40.75 18.17
C GLU A 243 19.60 -41.37 19.50
N HIS A 244 19.84 -40.55 20.53
CA HIS A 244 20.14 -41.04 21.87
C HIS A 244 18.94 -41.73 22.54
N SER A 245 17.72 -41.23 22.31
CA SER A 245 16.50 -41.86 22.82
C SER A 245 16.31 -43.24 22.22
N GLU A 246 16.47 -43.39 20.90
CA GLU A 246 16.40 -44.68 20.20
C GLU A 246 17.45 -45.66 20.74
N GLN A 247 18.69 -45.21 20.94
CA GLN A 247 19.74 -46.03 21.56
C GLN A 247 19.37 -46.49 22.98
N VAL A 248 18.76 -45.61 23.79
CA VAL A 248 18.32 -45.96 25.15
C VAL A 248 17.19 -46.98 25.08
N GLU A 249 16.20 -46.80 24.21
CA GLU A 249 15.10 -47.75 24.01
C GLU A 249 15.61 -49.13 23.59
N ASP A 250 16.54 -49.19 22.63
CA ASP A 250 17.18 -50.43 22.19
C ASP A 250 17.92 -51.14 23.33
N THR A 251 18.69 -50.38 24.12
CA THR A 251 19.41 -50.95 25.28
C THR A 251 18.46 -51.45 26.36
N LEU A 252 17.37 -50.73 26.63
CA LEU A 252 16.35 -51.17 27.59
C LEU A 252 15.62 -52.42 27.10
N GLY A 253 15.25 -52.47 25.82
CA GLY A 253 14.67 -53.67 25.20
C GLY A 253 15.57 -54.89 25.34
N SER A 254 16.87 -54.75 25.02
CA SER A 254 17.85 -55.83 25.18
C SER A 254 18.00 -56.30 26.62
N ILE A 255 17.98 -55.39 27.60
CA ILE A 255 18.04 -55.74 29.02
C ILE A 255 16.79 -56.49 29.46
N ILE A 256 15.60 -56.03 29.04
CA ILE A 256 14.32 -56.68 29.34
C ILE A 256 14.33 -58.11 28.79
N ASP A 257 14.67 -58.29 27.51
CA ASP A 257 14.73 -59.62 26.87
C ASP A 257 15.69 -60.55 27.62
N THR A 258 16.85 -60.03 28.03
CA THR A 258 17.85 -60.79 28.78
C THR A 258 17.30 -61.20 30.16
N LEU A 259 16.62 -60.29 30.86
CA LEU A 259 16.01 -60.57 32.16
C LEU A 259 14.84 -61.55 32.06
N GLU A 260 14.00 -61.44 31.03
CA GLU A 260 12.92 -62.39 30.76
C GLU A 260 13.47 -63.79 30.50
N GLN A 261 14.50 -63.90 29.65
CA GLN A 261 15.16 -65.17 29.38
C GLN A 261 15.80 -65.78 30.64
N GLN A 262 16.49 -64.98 31.45
CA GLN A 262 17.07 -65.43 32.72
C GLN A 262 15.98 -65.86 33.71
N THR A 263 14.88 -65.13 33.81
CA THR A 263 13.76 -65.43 34.69
C THR A 263 13.08 -66.74 34.28
N GLN A 264 12.86 -66.94 32.99
CA GLN A 264 12.29 -68.17 32.47
C GLN A 264 13.21 -69.37 32.71
N SER A 265 14.51 -69.23 32.45
CA SER A 265 15.50 -70.28 32.75
C SER A 265 15.55 -70.61 34.24
N ALA A 266 15.53 -69.60 35.12
CA ALA A 266 15.51 -69.80 36.56
C ALA A 266 14.23 -70.51 37.03
N ALA A 267 13.07 -70.15 36.45
CA ALA A 267 11.79 -70.79 36.75
C ALA A 267 11.79 -72.27 36.32
N GLU A 268 12.34 -72.60 35.14
CA GLU A 268 12.48 -73.98 34.68
C GLU A 268 13.35 -74.81 35.64
N VAL A 269 14.50 -74.28 36.06
CA VAL A 269 15.40 -74.96 37.02
C VAL A 269 14.72 -75.15 38.37
N ALA A 270 14.02 -74.11 38.87
CA ALA A 270 13.31 -74.19 40.15
C ALA A 270 12.16 -75.21 40.11
N ASN A 271 11.41 -75.26 39.01
CA ASN A 271 10.33 -76.22 38.81
C ASN A 271 10.87 -77.66 38.71
N ALA A 272 11.93 -77.89 37.95
CA ALA A 272 12.58 -79.21 37.85
C ALA A 272 13.09 -79.70 39.21
N LYS A 273 13.74 -78.81 39.99
CA LYS A 273 14.23 -79.14 41.33
C LYS A 273 13.08 -79.41 42.32
N SER A 274 11.99 -78.64 42.23
CA SER A 274 10.80 -78.86 43.06
C SER A 274 10.16 -80.22 42.76
N ALA A 275 10.01 -80.58 41.47
CA ALA A 275 9.50 -81.90 41.07
C ALA A 275 10.38 -83.05 41.60
N MET A 276 11.71 -82.88 41.57
CA MET A 276 12.63 -83.85 42.17
C MET A 276 12.40 -83.97 43.69
N PHE A 277 12.26 -82.85 44.42
CA PHE A 277 12.00 -82.90 45.86
C PHE A 277 10.65 -83.53 46.21
N TYR A 278 9.58 -83.24 45.45
CA TYR A 278 8.28 -83.86 45.68
C TYR A 278 8.34 -85.38 45.48
N SER A 279 8.94 -85.84 44.38
CA SER A 279 9.11 -87.29 44.14
C SER A 279 9.97 -87.96 45.21
N GLN A 280 11.05 -87.31 45.67
CA GLN A 280 11.88 -87.82 46.76
C GLN A 280 11.13 -87.83 48.11
N ARG A 281 10.29 -86.83 48.38
CA ARG A 281 9.48 -86.78 49.60
C ARG A 281 8.43 -87.88 49.63
N ASP A 282 7.65 -88.00 48.55
CA ASP A 282 6.62 -89.04 48.42
C ASP A 282 7.24 -90.43 48.53
N PHE A 283 8.44 -90.61 47.97
CA PHE A 283 9.23 -91.82 48.15
C PHE A 283 9.60 -92.10 49.61
N ASN A 284 10.15 -91.11 50.32
CA ASN A 284 10.53 -91.26 51.73
C ASN A 284 9.31 -91.55 52.62
N ASP A 285 8.18 -90.88 52.38
CA ASP A 285 6.95 -91.09 53.15
C ASP A 285 6.41 -92.51 52.95
N LYS A 286 6.41 -93.03 51.72
CA LYS A 286 6.08 -94.44 51.43
C LYS A 286 7.01 -95.39 52.19
N LEU A 287 8.32 -95.17 52.14
CA LEU A 287 9.31 -96.02 52.83
C LEU A 287 9.10 -96.03 54.36
N LEU A 288 8.88 -94.86 54.97
CA LEU A 288 8.62 -94.75 56.40
C LEU A 288 7.33 -95.47 56.80
N SER A 289 6.26 -95.29 56.02
CA SER A 289 4.99 -96.01 56.25
C SER A 289 5.18 -97.52 56.19
N THR A 290 5.94 -98.00 55.20
CA THR A 290 6.29 -99.41 55.04
C THR A 290 7.06 -99.95 56.24
N LEU A 291 8.13 -99.27 56.67
CA LEU A 291 8.93 -99.70 57.83
C LEU A 291 8.10 -99.73 59.12
N VAL A 292 7.23 -98.74 59.33
CA VAL A 292 6.32 -98.73 60.47
C VAL A 292 5.35 -99.93 60.42
N SER A 293 4.85 -100.28 59.24
CA SER A 293 3.96 -101.44 59.09
C SER A 293 4.65 -102.78 59.38
N GLU A 294 5.93 -102.93 59.04
CA GLU A 294 6.73 -104.13 59.38
C GLU A 294 7.11 -104.16 60.87
N LEU A 295 7.51 -103.02 61.46
CA LEU A 295 7.98 -102.97 62.84
C LEU A 295 6.85 -103.09 63.88
N THR A 296 5.62 -102.68 63.54
CA THR A 296 4.48 -102.71 64.45
C THR A 296 4.16 -104.11 65.01
N PRO A 297 3.98 -105.17 64.20
CA PRO A 297 3.72 -106.52 64.71
C PRO A 297 4.91 -107.05 65.53
N LEU A 298 6.14 -106.74 65.12
CA LEU A 298 7.35 -107.12 65.86
C LEU A 298 7.42 -106.44 67.23
N GLY A 299 7.05 -105.16 67.34
CA GLY A 299 6.94 -104.46 68.61
C GLY A 299 5.90 -105.09 69.53
N ARG A 300 4.71 -105.41 69.00
CA ARG A 300 3.64 -106.09 69.76
C ARG A 300 4.06 -107.48 70.26
N PHE A 301 4.84 -108.21 69.46
CA PHE A 301 5.43 -109.47 69.88
C PHE A 301 6.35 -109.32 71.11
N TYR A 302 7.24 -108.34 71.10
CA TYR A 302 8.13 -108.10 72.25
C TYR A 302 7.38 -107.60 73.50
N ASP A 303 6.29 -106.85 73.32
CA ASP A 303 5.40 -106.47 74.43
C ASP A 303 4.75 -107.71 75.07
N GLN A 304 4.28 -108.65 74.25
CA GLN A 304 3.68 -109.92 74.72
C GLN A 304 4.72 -110.82 75.40
N ILE A 305 5.94 -110.91 74.88
CA ILE A 305 7.05 -111.61 75.56
C ILE A 305 7.29 -111.05 76.95
N THR A 306 7.31 -109.72 77.08
CA THR A 306 7.54 -109.08 78.38
C THR A 306 6.45 -109.50 79.38
N GLY A 307 5.20 -109.63 78.92
CA GLY A 307 4.10 -110.21 79.67
C GLY A 307 4.32 -111.68 80.05
N ILE A 308 4.73 -112.52 79.09
CA ILE A 308 5.03 -113.96 79.29
C ILE A 308 6.15 -114.15 80.31
N LEU A 309 7.25 -113.41 80.18
CA LEU A 309 8.37 -113.43 81.12
C LEU A 309 7.95 -112.97 82.52
N GLY A 310 7.06 -111.98 82.61
CA GLY A 310 6.46 -111.56 83.88
C GLY A 310 5.66 -112.69 84.55
N VAL A 311 4.89 -113.47 83.77
CA VAL A 311 4.16 -114.64 84.27
C VAL A 311 5.14 -115.70 84.77
N TYR A 312 6.17 -116.05 84.00
CA TYR A 312 7.19 -117.01 84.44
C TYR A 312 7.92 -116.53 85.70
N GLN A 313 8.26 -115.25 85.79
CA GLN A 313 8.89 -114.68 86.97
C GLN A 313 8.00 -114.79 88.21
N ASN A 314 6.70 -114.58 88.07
CA ASN A 314 5.75 -114.71 89.17
C ASN A 314 5.61 -116.16 89.63
N VAL A 315 5.51 -117.12 88.69
CA VAL A 315 5.47 -118.55 89.02
C VAL A 315 6.73 -119.01 89.75
N ILE A 316 7.90 -118.57 89.31
CA ILE A 316 9.17 -118.87 89.98
C ILE A 316 9.22 -118.24 91.38
N LYS A 317 8.78 -116.98 91.53
CA LYS A 317 8.70 -116.31 92.83
C LYS A 317 7.78 -117.07 93.79
N ASP A 318 6.61 -117.47 93.32
CA ASP A 318 5.64 -118.23 94.11
C ASP A 318 6.22 -119.58 94.55
N LEU A 319 6.94 -120.28 93.67
CA LEU A 319 7.67 -121.53 93.98
C LEU A 319 8.76 -121.35 95.05
N THR A 320 9.37 -120.17 95.13
CA THR A 320 10.40 -119.86 96.14
C THR A 320 9.85 -119.30 97.45
N ASP A 321 8.56 -118.96 97.55
CA ASP A 321 7.94 -118.45 98.78
C ASP A 321 7.41 -119.62 99.65
N PRO A 322 7.95 -119.83 100.88
CA PRO A 322 7.50 -120.90 101.77
C PRO A 322 6.05 -120.79 102.25
N ARG A 323 5.33 -119.70 101.94
CA ARG A 323 3.91 -119.49 102.28
C ARG A 323 2.94 -119.80 101.15
N SER A 324 3.41 -120.00 99.92
CA SER A 324 2.54 -120.30 98.80
C SER A 324 2.08 -121.76 98.84
N ARG A 325 0.78 -122.00 98.58
CA ARG A 325 0.15 -123.34 98.66
C ARG A 325 -0.47 -123.81 97.35
N THR A 326 -0.34 -123.03 96.27
CA THR A 326 -0.89 -123.36 94.95
C THR A 326 0.09 -122.92 93.87
N PHE A 327 0.53 -123.87 93.04
CA PHE A 327 1.48 -123.64 91.96
C PHE A 327 0.85 -124.05 90.63
N TYR A 328 0.20 -123.10 89.96
CA TYR A 328 -0.39 -123.31 88.65
C TYR A 328 -0.06 -122.15 87.73
N PHE A 329 0.05 -122.45 86.44
CA PHE A 329 0.09 -121.38 85.45
C PHE A 329 -1.25 -120.66 85.38
N PRO A 330 -1.24 -119.32 85.24
CA PRO A 330 -2.45 -118.60 84.88
C PRO A 330 -2.98 -119.09 83.52
N GLU A 331 -4.30 -119.22 83.39
CA GLU A 331 -4.97 -119.56 82.11
C GLU A 331 -4.63 -118.58 80.97
N THR A 332 -4.12 -117.39 81.33
CA THR A 332 -3.70 -116.35 80.39
C THR A 332 -2.32 -116.59 79.75
N LEU A 333 -1.52 -117.56 80.22
CA LEU A 333 -0.19 -117.80 79.64
C LEU A 333 -0.30 -118.34 78.21
N ASP A 334 -1.29 -119.20 77.97
CA ASP A 334 -1.49 -119.87 76.68
C ASP A 334 -1.94 -118.87 75.63
N SER A 335 -2.89 -118.00 75.99
CA SER A 335 -3.33 -116.91 75.12
C SER A 335 -2.24 -115.86 74.87
N LEU A 336 -1.31 -115.65 75.79
CA LEU A 336 -0.15 -114.77 75.57
C LEU A 336 0.89 -115.38 74.64
N LEU A 337 1.18 -116.68 74.79
CA LEU A 337 2.10 -117.41 73.90
C LEU A 337 1.55 -117.54 72.48
N ASP A 338 0.27 -117.91 72.35
CA ASP A 338 -0.42 -117.99 71.06
C ASP A 338 -0.51 -116.59 70.43
N GLY A 339 -0.84 -115.56 71.22
CA GLY A 339 -0.87 -114.18 70.78
C GLY A 339 0.50 -113.67 70.29
N ALA A 340 1.60 -114.05 70.94
CA ALA A 340 2.96 -113.76 70.50
C ALA A 340 3.29 -114.46 69.18
N ASN A 341 2.96 -115.75 69.07
CA ASN A 341 3.15 -116.48 67.83
C ASN A 341 2.33 -115.86 66.67
N ASP A 342 1.08 -115.46 66.91
CA ASP A 342 0.23 -114.78 65.94
C ASP A 342 0.85 -113.45 65.47
N GLN A 343 1.43 -112.64 66.36
CA GLN A 343 2.12 -111.41 65.95
C GLN A 343 3.34 -111.68 65.06
N LEU A 344 4.04 -112.79 65.28
CA LEU A 344 5.19 -113.18 64.46
C LEU A 344 4.76 -113.69 63.08
N VAL A 345 3.62 -114.40 63.00
CA VAL A 345 3.00 -114.78 61.72
C VAL A 345 2.53 -113.54 60.95
N VAL A 346 1.86 -112.61 61.63
CA VAL A 346 1.44 -111.33 61.02
C VAL A 346 2.65 -110.54 60.51
N TYR A 347 3.77 -110.50 61.24
CA TYR A 347 5.01 -109.91 60.75
C TYR A 347 5.47 -110.55 59.44
N GLN A 348 5.50 -111.89 59.39
CA GLN A 348 5.93 -112.61 58.19
C GLN A 348 5.01 -112.31 57.00
N GLU A 349 3.70 -112.32 57.18
CA GLU A 349 2.73 -111.99 56.13
C GLU A 349 2.90 -110.55 55.62
N VAL A 350 3.06 -109.59 56.53
CA VAL A 350 3.30 -108.19 56.18
C VAL A 350 4.62 -108.03 55.43
N CYS A 351 5.72 -108.64 55.89
CA CYS A 351 7.00 -108.61 55.17
C CYS A 351 6.89 -109.21 53.76
N HIS A 352 6.18 -110.33 53.58
CA HIS A 352 6.01 -110.92 52.26
C HIS A 352 5.15 -110.03 51.35
N SER A 353 4.10 -109.39 51.87
CA SER A 353 3.27 -108.47 51.08
C SER A 353 4.02 -107.20 50.71
N VAL A 354 4.80 -106.65 51.64
CA VAL A 354 5.55 -105.40 51.48
C VAL A 354 6.71 -105.58 50.53
N ARG A 355 7.49 -106.65 50.65
CA ARG A 355 8.75 -106.81 49.89
C ARG A 355 8.54 -107.31 48.47
N ASN A 356 7.35 -107.81 48.18
CA ASN A 356 6.91 -108.13 46.82
C ASN A 356 6.28 -106.95 46.08
N ASP A 357 6.17 -105.77 46.71
CA ASP A 357 5.69 -104.57 46.05
C ASP A 357 6.76 -104.04 45.05
N PRO A 358 6.42 -103.89 43.75
CA PRO A 358 7.36 -103.43 42.73
C PRO A 358 7.85 -101.98 42.94
N ASP A 359 7.12 -101.15 43.68
CA ASP A 359 7.57 -99.81 44.07
C ASP A 359 8.70 -99.89 45.13
N ILE A 360 8.74 -100.98 45.88
CA ILE A 360 9.65 -101.25 46.99
C ILE A 360 10.94 -101.94 46.51
N GLN A 361 10.87 -102.74 45.45
CA GLN A 361 12.07 -103.40 44.90
C GLN A 361 13.06 -102.45 44.22
N ARG A 362 12.69 -101.18 44.03
CA ARG A 362 13.57 -100.13 43.49
C ARG A 362 14.46 -99.47 44.56
N TYR A 363 14.41 -99.95 45.81
CA TYR A 363 15.15 -99.35 46.92
C TYR A 363 16.67 -99.59 46.83
N GLY A 364 17.44 -98.61 47.30
CA GLY A 364 18.91 -98.62 47.24
C GLY A 364 19.57 -99.48 48.32
N LEU A 365 20.89 -99.63 48.21
CA LEU A 365 21.73 -100.47 49.09
C LEU A 365 21.62 -100.13 50.59
N ALA A 366 21.35 -98.86 50.92
CA ALA A 366 21.21 -98.42 52.31
C ALA A 366 19.90 -98.91 52.96
N GLN A 367 18.84 -99.08 52.17
CA GLN A 367 17.53 -99.54 52.62
C GLN A 367 17.50 -101.06 52.76
N GLU A 368 18.18 -101.79 51.88
CA GLU A 368 18.39 -103.22 52.00
C GLU A 368 19.08 -103.58 53.33
N ALA A 369 20.03 -102.75 53.78
CA ALA A 369 20.66 -102.89 55.09
C ALA A 369 19.67 -102.68 56.27
N VAL A 370 18.66 -101.80 56.12
CA VAL A 370 17.62 -101.60 57.14
C VAL A 370 16.71 -102.82 57.21
N PHE A 371 16.21 -103.32 56.08
CA PHE A 371 15.38 -104.53 56.05
C PHE A 371 16.12 -105.75 56.60
N ALA A 372 17.39 -105.93 56.24
CA ALA A 372 18.24 -106.99 56.79
C ALA A 372 18.38 -106.90 58.32
N ARG A 373 18.40 -105.68 58.87
CA ARG A 373 18.45 -105.49 60.33
C ARG A 373 17.12 -105.82 61.00
N VAL A 374 15.99 -105.48 60.38
CA VAL A 374 14.65 -105.83 60.88
C VAL A 374 14.46 -107.36 60.87
N ASP A 375 14.91 -108.03 59.81
CA ASP A 375 14.89 -109.50 59.73
C ASP A 375 15.73 -110.16 60.82
N ALA A 376 16.93 -109.65 61.10
CA ALA A 376 17.74 -110.17 62.19
C ALA A 376 17.02 -110.06 63.55
N ILE A 377 16.21 -109.02 63.77
CA ILE A 377 15.40 -108.86 64.99
C ILE A 377 14.23 -109.86 64.99
N ALA A 378 13.61 -110.11 63.84
CA ALA A 378 12.54 -111.10 63.68
C ALA A 378 13.04 -112.55 63.87
N ASP A 379 14.24 -112.87 63.42
CA ASP A 379 14.88 -114.17 63.63
C ASP A 379 15.15 -114.44 65.11
N VAL A 380 15.62 -113.42 65.84
CA VAL A 380 15.79 -113.50 67.30
C VAL A 380 14.44 -113.70 67.98
N ALA A 381 13.41 -112.99 67.52
CA ALA A 381 12.04 -113.12 68.01
C ALA A 381 11.49 -114.55 67.82
N ALA A 382 11.68 -115.15 66.64
CA ALA A 382 11.23 -116.51 66.35
C ALA A 382 11.87 -117.54 67.28
N ARG A 383 13.19 -117.43 67.50
CA ARG A 383 13.93 -118.29 68.44
C ARG A 383 13.44 -118.11 69.88
N LEU A 384 13.17 -116.87 70.28
CA LEU A 384 12.68 -116.57 71.63
C LEU A 384 11.28 -117.16 71.86
N SER A 385 10.38 -117.08 70.88
CA SER A 385 9.06 -117.74 70.93
C SER A 385 9.19 -119.25 71.14
N THR A 386 10.04 -119.90 70.33
CA THR A 386 10.29 -121.35 70.45
C THR A 386 10.83 -121.72 71.85
N ASN A 387 11.77 -120.93 72.36
CA ASN A 387 12.35 -121.15 73.70
C ASN A 387 11.32 -120.93 74.82
N LEU A 388 10.44 -119.94 74.71
CA LEU A 388 9.39 -119.69 75.71
C LEU A 388 8.33 -120.80 75.72
N HIS A 389 7.98 -121.37 74.57
CA HIS A 389 7.13 -122.56 74.49
C HIS A 389 7.81 -123.80 75.10
N ALA A 390 9.09 -124.01 74.84
CA ALA A 390 9.85 -125.10 75.45
C ALA A 390 9.95 -124.92 76.97
N PHE A 391 10.21 -123.69 77.44
CA PHE A 391 10.25 -123.36 78.86
C PHE A 391 8.91 -123.58 79.54
N LYS A 392 7.78 -123.27 78.87
CA LYS A 392 6.45 -123.64 79.36
C LYS A 392 6.36 -125.13 79.62
N ALA A 393 6.73 -125.95 78.63
CA ALA A 393 6.62 -127.39 78.71
C ALA A 393 7.47 -127.95 79.87
N ASP A 394 8.68 -127.42 80.05
CA ASP A 394 9.59 -127.82 81.13
C ASP A 394 9.04 -127.44 82.52
N VAL A 395 8.58 -126.19 82.69
CA VAL A 395 8.04 -125.72 83.96
C VAL A 395 6.69 -126.37 84.27
N SER A 396 5.83 -126.60 83.27
CA SER A 396 4.58 -127.37 83.44
C SER A 396 4.89 -128.79 83.89
N GLY A 397 5.85 -129.46 83.23
CA GLY A 397 6.29 -130.79 83.64
C GLY A 397 6.89 -130.81 85.05
N TYR A 398 7.55 -129.73 85.49
CA TYR A 398 8.05 -129.59 86.85
C TYR A 398 6.93 -129.36 87.88
N LEU A 399 5.99 -128.46 87.57
CA LEU A 399 4.81 -128.19 88.41
C LEU A 399 3.93 -129.43 88.57
N ASP A 400 3.72 -130.18 87.49
CA ASP A 400 2.97 -131.44 87.52
C ASP A 400 3.66 -132.47 88.43
N ARG A 401 5.00 -132.57 88.38
CA ARG A 401 5.77 -133.45 89.29
C ARG A 401 5.64 -133.00 90.76
N LEU A 402 5.74 -131.70 91.03
CA LEU A 402 5.56 -131.12 92.37
C LEU A 402 4.15 -131.35 92.93
N SER A 403 3.12 -131.26 92.09
CA SER A 403 1.73 -131.51 92.47
C SER A 403 1.52 -132.98 92.86
N ASN A 404 2.21 -133.90 92.19
CA ASN A 404 2.14 -135.34 92.44
C ASN A 404 2.96 -135.78 93.69
N ASP A 405 4.00 -135.05 94.09
CA ASP A 405 4.81 -135.32 95.30
C ASP A 405 4.20 -134.77 96.61
N SER A 406 3.09 -134.03 96.53
CA SER A 406 2.41 -133.41 97.69
C SER A 406 1.74 -134.40 98.68
N GLY A 407 1.90 -135.72 98.47
CA GLY A 407 1.40 -136.77 99.36
C GLY A 407 2.22 -137.06 100.63
N ALA A 408 3.41 -136.45 100.82
CA ALA A 408 4.37 -136.88 101.86
C ALA A 408 4.65 -135.89 103.02
N CYS A 409 3.86 -134.81 103.19
CA CYS A 409 3.98 -133.93 104.36
C CYS A 409 2.60 -133.53 104.91
N SER A 410 1.91 -134.51 105.52
CA SER A 410 0.85 -134.25 106.49
C SER A 410 1.30 -134.73 107.87
N ARG A 411 1.43 -133.82 108.86
CA ARG A 411 1.10 -134.05 110.29
C ARG A 411 1.50 -132.89 111.21
N HIS A 412 0.65 -132.73 112.24
CA HIS A 412 0.69 -131.91 113.46
C HIS A 412 0.17 -130.47 113.33
N GLU A 413 -1.11 -130.24 113.68
CA GLU A 413 -1.67 -130.01 115.03
C GLU A 413 -1.48 -128.54 115.47
N SER A 414 -2.54 -127.72 115.41
CA SER A 414 -3.50 -127.44 116.51
C SER A 414 -3.00 -126.33 117.45
N GLY A 415 -3.67 -125.17 117.41
CA GLY A 415 -3.45 -124.09 118.37
C GLY A 415 -4.08 -122.74 118.02
N LEU A 416 -5.39 -122.62 118.26
CA LEU A 416 -6.11 -121.46 118.83
C LEU A 416 -5.51 -120.03 118.68
N LEU A 417 -6.23 -119.12 118.00
CA LEU A 417 -6.98 -117.96 118.57
C LEU A 417 -7.43 -116.98 117.45
N THR A 418 -8.70 -116.61 117.47
CA THR A 418 -9.35 -115.49 116.75
C THR A 418 -9.12 -114.17 117.51
N PRO A 419 -9.66 -112.97 117.11
CA PRO A 419 -10.29 -112.49 115.86
C PRO A 419 -9.54 -111.22 115.33
N THR A 420 -9.86 -110.56 114.20
CA THR A 420 -10.85 -109.47 114.11
C THR A 420 -11.00 -108.93 112.68
N GLN A 421 -12.19 -108.37 112.45
CA GLN A 421 -12.79 -107.79 111.26
C GLN A 421 -12.01 -106.65 110.59
N SER A 422 -12.30 -106.43 109.30
CA SER A 422 -12.64 -105.12 108.67
C SER A 422 -12.35 -105.21 107.16
N SER A 423 -13.37 -105.46 106.33
CA SER A 423 -14.12 -104.46 105.54
C SER A 423 -13.34 -103.88 104.34
N ALA A 424 -13.84 -104.19 103.14
CA ALA A 424 -14.30 -103.21 102.13
C ALA A 424 -13.14 -102.66 101.27
N SER A 425 -13.24 -102.35 99.98
CA SER A 425 -14.31 -102.24 98.98
C SER A 425 -13.54 -102.13 97.65
N SER A 426 -14.07 -102.62 96.52
CA SER A 426 -14.57 -101.80 95.39
C SER A 426 -13.60 -100.69 94.93
N ARG A 427 -13.28 -100.43 93.65
CA ARG A 427 -14.10 -100.54 92.44
C ARG A 427 -13.32 -99.88 91.28
N THR A 428 -13.43 -100.46 90.09
CA THR A 428 -13.72 -99.85 88.76
C THR A 428 -12.99 -98.62 88.18
N SER A 429 -12.89 -98.72 86.85
CA SER A 429 -12.99 -97.70 85.78
C SER A 429 -11.67 -97.07 85.31
N ALA A 430 -11.24 -97.15 84.04
CA ALA A 430 -11.85 -97.02 82.70
C ALA A 430 -11.67 -95.62 82.09
N PHE A 431 -11.50 -95.62 80.75
CA PHE A 431 -11.43 -94.49 79.79
C PHE A 431 -10.13 -93.65 79.84
N SER A 432 -9.31 -93.49 78.79
CA SER A 432 -9.42 -93.30 77.33
C SER A 432 -9.48 -91.83 76.84
N PHE A 433 -8.98 -91.67 75.60
CA PHE A 433 -8.97 -90.53 74.67
C PHE A 433 -7.99 -89.35 74.87
N ALA A 434 -6.93 -89.39 74.04
CA ALA A 434 -6.75 -88.59 72.82
C ALA A 434 -6.40 -87.07 72.84
N SER A 435 -5.38 -86.80 72.02
CA SER A 435 -5.32 -85.83 70.92
C SER A 435 -4.81 -84.40 71.15
N LEU A 436 -4.17 -83.95 70.05
CA LEU A 436 -3.98 -82.57 69.57
C LEU A 436 -2.95 -81.72 70.34
N SER A 437 -2.27 -80.74 69.76
CA SER A 437 -1.94 -80.30 68.40
C SER A 437 -1.35 -78.90 68.58
N LYS A 438 -0.40 -78.54 67.71
CA LYS A 438 0.03 -77.16 67.34
C LYS A 438 0.77 -76.31 68.36
N ARG A 439 1.96 -75.87 67.91
CA ARG A 439 2.51 -74.49 67.84
C ARG A 439 4.04 -74.63 67.72
N PHE A 440 4.79 -74.11 66.75
CA PHE A 440 4.99 -72.74 66.22
C PHE A 440 6.13 -72.83 65.11
N PRO A 441 6.69 -71.75 64.55
CA PRO A 441 6.41 -71.14 63.25
C PRO A 441 7.53 -71.33 62.19
N LEU A 442 7.27 -70.81 60.98
CA LEU A 442 8.24 -70.47 59.92
C LEU A 442 9.41 -69.60 60.44
N PRO A 443 10.56 -69.64 59.75
CA PRO A 443 10.81 -68.73 58.61
C PRO A 443 10.67 -69.37 57.23
#